data_AF-A0AAE8N782-F1
#
_entry.id   AF-A0AAE8N782-F1
#
_cell.length_a   1.000
_cell.length_b   1.000
_cell.length_c   1.000
_cell.angle_alpha   90.00
_cell.angle_beta   90.00
_cell.angle_gamma   90.00
#
_symmetry.space_group_name_H-M   'P 1'
#
loop_
_entity.id
_entity.type
_entity.pdbx_description
1 polymer ?
#
loop_
_entity_poly.entity_id
_entity_poly.type
_entity_poly.pdbx_seq_one_letter_code
_entity_poly.pdbx_strand_id
1 'polypeptide(L)'
;MGTPCRRDPPDSMLDKGMRKALVLGPVSDMTNFTLPSEPPSGASCSTGNCTFAPYHSLGMCVRTANITSHPTVTKYDNNTQRGDKPLMADSTVSAIVPGAMVYAASLPGGFELAHQGPLAVNIDMLAGSDSFGFSTEDEEDVGPLGSRVASLILASISSFRHEALEVLFYLCVQRYETSISNGVEKSELVGELARPVVGPATAAAGLPFLDMNRTAFVSADIPTCYPNRRLSGITPAGEREHFSANYLAMERTAQAMKGLLAGYTIDVYDPQLFPNAAYASEGSRVLLTVFEDVRYRLDSSANATNSEYYQIRLTNFYHNIATAVSSMLRVGAPQRYTHDAFNATGVGRREVSFVHVTWGWLAFLAAELILAAALIPSPRLGCMTAEEARSPAPCLRTSRTRRWRSSQR
;
A
#
# COMPACT_ATOMS: atom_id res chain seq x y z
N MET A 1 14.51 -16.31 -38.52
CA MET A 1 14.24 -14.86 -38.45
C MET A 1 13.23 -14.63 -37.34
N GLY A 2 13.64 -14.05 -36.22
CA GLY A 2 12.72 -13.73 -35.12
C GLY A 2 11.87 -12.52 -35.47
N THR A 3 10.56 -12.58 -35.20
CA THR A 3 9.65 -11.45 -35.40
C THR A 3 10.09 -10.30 -34.47
N PRO A 4 10.30 -9.07 -34.97
CA PRO A 4 10.70 -7.96 -34.12
C PRO A 4 9.63 -7.71 -33.05
N CYS A 5 10.05 -7.62 -31.79
CA CYS A 5 9.16 -7.34 -30.68
C CYS A 5 8.49 -5.98 -30.90
N ARG A 6 7.15 -5.95 -30.83
CA ARG A 6 6.40 -4.70 -30.83
C ARG A 6 6.87 -3.89 -29.62
N ARG A 7 7.56 -2.76 -29.86
CA ARG A 7 7.91 -1.83 -28.80
C ARG A 7 6.63 -1.41 -28.12
N ASP A 8 6.51 -1.73 -26.83
CA ASP A 8 5.48 -1.11 -26.02
C ASP A 8 5.73 0.40 -26.00
N PRO A 9 4.66 1.22 -25.95
CA PRO A 9 4.84 2.64 -25.77
C PRO A 9 5.63 2.90 -24.48
N PRO A 10 6.58 3.85 -24.49
CA PRO A 10 7.46 4.16 -23.35
C PRO A 10 6.72 4.58 -22.07
N ASP A 11 5.42 4.81 -22.16
CA ASP A 11 4.52 5.20 -21.08
C ASP A 11 3.51 4.09 -20.76
N SER A 12 3.98 2.91 -20.36
CA SER A 12 3.06 1.91 -19.84
C SER A 12 2.36 2.45 -18.59
N MET A 13 1.04 2.27 -18.47
CA MET A 13 0.28 2.70 -17.29
C MET A 13 0.82 2.09 -15.99
N LEU A 14 1.47 0.93 -16.08
CA LEU A 14 2.15 0.28 -14.97
C LEU A 14 3.30 1.13 -14.42
N ASP A 15 4.15 1.72 -15.28
CA ASP A 15 5.28 2.57 -14.84
C ASP A 15 4.78 3.86 -14.18
N LYS A 16 3.81 4.53 -14.79
CA LYS A 16 3.18 5.73 -14.20
C LYS A 16 2.48 5.40 -12.88
N GLY A 17 1.81 4.27 -12.81
CA GLY A 17 1.15 3.80 -11.60
C GLY A 17 2.13 3.48 -10.47
N MET A 18 3.24 2.82 -10.81
CA MET A 18 4.31 2.47 -9.88
C MET A 18 5.01 3.71 -9.33
N ARG A 19 5.38 4.66 -10.20
CA ARG A 19 5.92 5.98 -9.79
C ARG A 19 4.99 6.68 -8.81
N LYS A 20 3.69 6.69 -9.10
CA LYS A 20 2.69 7.29 -8.22
C LYS A 20 2.58 6.55 -6.89
N ALA A 21 2.55 5.22 -6.89
CA ALA A 21 2.51 4.41 -5.67
C ALA A 21 3.70 4.66 -4.74
N LEU A 22 4.91 4.68 -5.31
CA LEU A 22 6.16 4.87 -4.56
C LEU A 22 6.26 6.26 -3.92
N VAL A 23 5.63 7.28 -4.51
CA VAL A 23 5.53 8.62 -3.93
C VAL A 23 4.38 8.71 -2.92
N LEU A 24 3.23 8.11 -3.22
CA LEU A 24 2.04 8.20 -2.35
C LEU A 24 2.18 7.37 -1.08
N GLY A 25 2.82 6.21 -1.12
CA GLY A 25 3.00 5.35 0.04
C GLY A 25 3.56 6.13 1.23
N PRO A 26 4.74 6.76 1.09
CA PRO A 26 5.31 7.56 2.16
C PRO A 26 4.49 8.80 2.53
N VAL A 27 3.98 9.54 1.53
CA VAL A 27 3.28 10.82 1.75
C VAL A 27 1.91 10.66 2.43
N SER A 28 1.28 9.49 2.29
CA SER A 28 -0.03 9.20 2.87
C SER A 28 0.00 8.91 4.37
N ASP A 29 1.17 8.69 4.95
CA ASP A 29 1.30 8.31 6.36
C ASP A 29 1.20 9.52 7.30
N MET A 30 0.10 9.62 8.03
CA MET A 30 -0.11 10.65 9.06
C MET A 30 0.40 10.23 10.45
N THR A 31 0.78 8.96 10.61
CA THR A 31 1.27 8.36 11.86
C THR A 31 2.78 8.44 12.00
N ASN A 32 3.46 9.10 11.04
CA ASN A 32 4.92 9.22 11.02
C ASN A 32 5.61 7.85 10.93
N PHE A 33 5.01 6.89 10.22
CA PHE A 33 5.48 5.51 10.10
C PHE A 33 5.48 4.73 11.42
N THR A 34 4.72 5.16 12.43
CA THR A 34 4.56 4.36 13.66
C THR A 34 3.58 3.23 13.49
N LEU A 35 2.66 3.35 12.54
CA LEU A 35 1.71 2.31 12.15
C LEU A 35 1.78 2.10 10.63
N PRO A 36 1.50 0.88 10.14
CA PRO A 36 1.34 0.66 8.71
C PRO A 36 0.12 1.43 8.17
N SER A 37 0.22 1.95 6.95
CA SER A 37 -0.88 2.62 6.26
C SER A 37 -2.01 1.65 5.98
N GLU A 38 -3.26 2.07 6.21
CA GLU A 38 -4.43 1.31 5.78
C GLU A 38 -4.47 1.21 4.24
N PRO A 39 -4.86 0.05 3.68
CA PRO A 39 -4.95 -0.12 2.25
C PRO A 39 -5.97 0.86 1.65
N PRO A 40 -5.59 1.62 0.61
CA PRO A 40 -6.49 2.60 0.00
C PRO A 40 -7.79 1.96 -0.46
N SER A 41 -8.85 2.72 -0.34
CA SER A 41 -10.19 2.40 -0.79
C SER A 41 -10.22 2.12 -2.29
N GLY A 42 -10.80 0.99 -2.67
CA GLY A 42 -10.95 0.58 -4.07
C GLY A 42 -12.29 -0.08 -4.36
N ALA A 43 -13.11 -0.33 -3.34
CA ALA A 43 -14.41 -0.92 -3.50
C ALA A 43 -15.44 0.18 -3.78
N SER A 44 -16.01 0.18 -4.99
CA SER A 44 -17.18 1.00 -5.28
C SER A 44 -18.44 0.26 -4.86
N CYS A 45 -19.42 0.99 -4.31
CA CYS A 45 -20.76 0.46 -4.17
C CYS A 45 -21.83 1.45 -4.62
N SER A 46 -22.93 0.90 -5.15
CA SER A 46 -24.07 1.67 -5.65
C SER A 46 -24.95 2.23 -4.52
N THR A 47 -24.85 1.71 -3.30
CA THR A 47 -25.51 2.24 -2.11
C THR A 47 -24.48 2.79 -1.13
N GLY A 48 -24.91 3.66 -0.21
CA GLY A 48 -24.03 4.14 0.86
C GLY A 48 -23.65 3.08 1.89
N ASN A 49 -24.23 1.87 1.83
CA ASN A 49 -24.07 0.82 2.82
C ASN A 49 -23.92 -0.55 2.16
N CYS A 50 -22.70 -1.10 2.16
CA CYS A 50 -22.39 -2.36 1.49
C CYS A 50 -21.45 -3.20 2.32
N THR A 51 -21.63 -4.51 2.23
CA THR A 51 -20.71 -5.47 2.83
C THR A 51 -20.19 -6.42 1.78
N PHE A 52 -18.89 -6.64 1.80
CA PHE A 52 -18.20 -7.57 0.94
C PHE A 52 -17.91 -8.81 1.76
N ALA A 53 -18.10 -10.00 1.17
CA ALA A 53 -17.47 -11.18 1.74
C ALA A 53 -15.94 -11.00 1.68
N PRO A 54 -15.17 -11.62 2.60
CA PRO A 54 -13.72 -11.61 2.48
C PRO A 54 -13.31 -12.07 1.08
N TYR A 55 -12.41 -11.33 0.44
CA TYR A 55 -11.96 -11.59 -0.93
C TYR A 55 -10.45 -11.57 -1.04
N HIS A 56 -9.94 -12.25 -2.06
CA HIS A 56 -8.52 -12.32 -2.37
C HIS A 56 -8.17 -11.37 -3.50
N SER A 57 -6.98 -10.79 -3.45
CA SER A 57 -6.47 -9.94 -4.50
C SER A 57 -4.95 -10.05 -4.60
N LEU A 58 -4.43 -9.92 -5.82
CA LEU A 58 -3.00 -9.86 -6.06
C LEU A 58 -2.46 -8.54 -5.51
N GLY A 59 -1.45 -8.64 -4.65
CA GLY A 59 -0.78 -7.49 -4.05
C GLY A 59 0.74 -7.61 -4.13
N MET A 60 1.38 -6.53 -3.70
CA MET A 60 2.80 -6.50 -3.35
C MET A 60 2.91 -6.64 -1.83
N CYS A 61 3.66 -7.62 -1.38
CA CYS A 61 4.03 -7.80 0.01
C CYS A 61 5.49 -7.38 0.22
N VAL A 62 5.84 -7.13 1.47
CA VAL A 62 7.20 -6.78 1.85
C VAL A 62 7.64 -7.57 3.08
N ARG A 63 8.87 -8.06 3.05
CA ARG A 63 9.59 -8.57 4.22
C ARG A 63 10.84 -7.72 4.43
N THR A 64 11.23 -7.55 5.68
CA THR A 64 12.46 -6.86 6.05
C THR A 64 13.33 -7.80 6.86
N ALA A 65 14.64 -7.72 6.67
CA ALA A 65 15.63 -8.46 7.43
C ALA A 65 16.72 -7.51 7.93
N ASN A 66 16.97 -7.53 9.24
CA ASN A 66 18.03 -6.73 9.83
C ASN A 66 19.38 -7.40 9.53
N ILE A 67 20.18 -6.77 8.67
CA ILE A 67 21.48 -7.28 8.23
C ILE A 67 22.62 -6.43 8.80
N THR A 68 22.39 -5.67 9.88
CA THR A 68 23.36 -4.77 10.51
C THR A 68 24.68 -5.44 10.91
N SER A 69 24.71 -6.76 11.08
CA SER A 69 25.92 -7.54 11.38
C SER A 69 26.80 -7.85 10.15
N HIS A 70 26.31 -7.63 8.93
CA HIS A 70 26.99 -8.00 7.69
C HIS A 70 27.97 -6.92 7.16
N PRO A 71 27.68 -5.60 7.28
CA PRO A 71 28.60 -4.58 6.79
C PRO A 71 29.95 -4.63 7.50
N THR A 72 31.03 -4.65 6.71
CA THR A 72 32.38 -4.40 7.21
C THR A 72 32.63 -2.90 7.21
N VAL A 73 32.86 -2.34 8.39
CA VAL A 73 33.14 -0.91 8.57
C VAL A 73 34.64 -0.70 8.69
N THR A 74 35.18 0.10 7.78
CA THR A 74 36.58 0.53 7.77
C THR A 74 36.67 2.02 8.09
N LYS A 75 37.65 2.40 8.91
CA LYS A 75 37.92 3.80 9.27
C LYS A 75 39.22 4.22 8.62
N TYR A 76 39.25 5.41 8.05
CA TYR A 76 40.42 6.01 7.43
C TYR A 76 40.76 7.31 8.15
N ASP A 77 41.96 7.37 8.73
CA ASP A 77 42.45 8.54 9.49
C ASP A 77 42.82 9.74 8.59
N ASN A 78 42.96 9.50 7.28
CA ASN A 78 43.24 10.54 6.28
C ASN A 78 42.80 10.08 4.89
N ASN A 79 42.44 11.04 4.04
CA ASN A 79 41.97 10.84 2.66
C ASN A 79 42.99 10.09 1.79
N THR A 80 44.28 10.19 2.11
CA THR A 80 45.37 9.55 1.37
C THR A 80 45.39 8.03 1.47
N GLN A 81 44.78 7.42 2.50
CA GLN A 81 44.78 5.96 2.68
C GLN A 81 43.69 5.24 1.89
N ARG A 82 42.62 5.94 1.47
CA ARG A 82 41.52 5.35 0.71
C ARG A 82 41.87 5.12 -0.77
N GLY A 83 42.95 5.76 -1.25
CA GLY A 83 43.33 5.77 -2.67
C GLY A 83 42.35 6.60 -3.53
N ASP A 84 42.48 6.49 -4.85
CA ASP A 84 41.60 7.16 -5.84
C ASP A 84 40.16 6.62 -5.86
N LYS A 85 39.72 5.88 -4.85
CA LYS A 85 38.35 5.37 -4.78
C LYS A 85 37.40 6.56 -4.53
N PRO A 86 36.53 6.89 -5.49
CA PRO A 86 35.59 7.99 -5.32
C PRO A 86 34.69 7.72 -4.10
N LEU A 87 34.27 8.76 -3.39
CA LEU A 87 33.09 8.65 -2.55
C LEU A 87 31.92 8.24 -3.47
N MET A 88 30.94 7.51 -2.93
CA MET A 88 29.75 7.04 -3.65
C MET A 88 28.85 8.17 -4.20
N ALA A 89 29.35 9.41 -4.21
CA ALA A 89 28.66 10.60 -4.66
C ALA A 89 29.52 11.37 -5.66
N ASP A 90 29.30 11.06 -6.93
CA ASP A 90 29.67 11.87 -8.08
C ASP A 90 31.16 11.93 -8.50
N SER A 91 31.34 11.81 -9.81
CA SER A 91 32.46 12.30 -10.61
C SER A 91 32.83 13.78 -10.36
N THR A 92 31.91 14.56 -9.78
CA THR A 92 32.12 15.95 -9.35
C THR A 92 32.38 16.06 -7.85
N VAL A 93 33.49 15.46 -7.40
CA VAL A 93 34.28 15.79 -6.19
C VAL A 93 33.56 16.68 -5.16
N SER A 94 32.48 16.16 -4.57
CA SER A 94 31.84 16.81 -3.44
C SER A 94 32.78 16.58 -2.26
N ALA A 95 33.36 17.68 -1.79
CA ALA A 95 34.64 17.70 -1.08
C ALA A 95 34.66 16.78 0.14
N ILE A 96 35.47 15.72 0.06
CA ILE A 96 36.00 15.08 1.25
C ILE A 96 36.69 16.18 2.04
N VAL A 97 36.18 16.50 3.23
CA VAL A 97 36.80 17.47 4.12
C VAL A 97 38.22 16.97 4.42
N PRO A 98 39.27 17.72 4.03
CA PRO A 98 40.64 17.30 4.27
C PRO A 98 40.91 17.13 5.76
N GLY A 99 41.46 15.98 6.16
CA GLY A 99 41.78 15.68 7.55
C GLY A 99 40.61 15.23 8.42
N ALA A 100 39.38 15.14 7.88
CA ALA A 100 38.27 14.53 8.59
C ALA A 100 38.25 13.01 8.40
N MET A 101 37.88 12.28 9.46
CA MET A 101 37.75 10.82 9.44
C MET A 101 36.74 10.37 8.39
N VAL A 102 37.14 9.44 7.53
CA VAL A 102 36.23 8.81 6.56
C VAL A 102 35.87 7.42 7.07
N TYR A 103 34.59 7.10 7.02
CA TYR A 103 34.06 5.77 7.31
C TYR A 103 33.60 5.17 5.99
N ALA A 104 33.99 3.92 5.72
CA ALA A 104 33.42 3.16 4.63
C ALA A 104 32.81 1.85 5.15
N ALA A 105 31.50 1.72 4.97
CA ALA A 105 30.79 0.46 5.17
C ALA A 105 30.69 -0.26 3.83
N SER A 106 30.94 -1.57 3.84
CA SER A 106 30.80 -2.41 2.65
C SER A 106 30.07 -3.69 2.99
N LEU A 107 29.13 -4.09 2.12
CA LEU A 107 28.55 -5.42 2.09
C LEU A 107 29.24 -6.25 0.99
N PRO A 108 29.22 -7.59 1.08
CA PRO A 108 29.62 -8.45 -0.03
C PRO A 108 28.86 -8.09 -1.31
N GLY A 109 29.45 -8.34 -2.49
CA GLY A 109 28.81 -8.00 -3.77
C GLY A 109 29.06 -6.58 -4.28
N GLY A 110 29.88 -5.77 -3.58
CA GLY A 110 30.33 -4.47 -4.07
C GLY A 110 29.47 -3.27 -3.64
N PHE A 111 28.53 -3.48 -2.71
CA PHE A 111 27.77 -2.40 -2.10
C PHE A 111 28.64 -1.69 -1.05
N GLU A 112 29.18 -0.53 -1.40
CA GLU A 112 29.97 0.32 -0.51
C GLU A 112 29.19 1.62 -0.19
N LEU A 113 29.42 2.18 0.97
CA LEU A 113 28.97 3.52 1.34
C LEU A 113 30.08 4.17 2.14
N ALA A 114 30.61 5.26 1.61
CA ALA A 114 31.62 6.05 2.28
C ALA A 114 31.08 7.42 2.64
N HIS A 115 31.35 7.85 3.87
CA HIS A 115 30.82 9.09 4.42
C HIS A 115 31.77 9.67 5.49
N GLN A 116 31.65 10.97 5.72
CA GLN A 116 32.33 11.68 6.82
C GLN A 116 31.31 12.21 7.84
N GLY A 117 30.12 12.58 7.36
CA GLY A 117 29.04 13.14 8.16
C GLY A 117 28.25 12.08 8.94
N PRO A 118 27.54 12.51 10.00
CA PRO A 118 26.75 11.63 10.86
C PRO A 118 25.57 10.95 10.16
N LEU A 119 25.21 11.40 8.96
CA LEU A 119 24.01 10.99 8.25
C LEU A 119 24.34 10.70 6.80
N ALA A 120 24.16 9.44 6.43
CA ALA A 120 24.34 8.99 5.08
C ALA A 120 23.43 7.78 4.84
N VAL A 121 22.77 7.74 3.71
CA VAL A 121 21.88 6.66 3.32
C VAL A 121 22.27 6.25 1.91
N ASN A 122 22.42 4.96 1.68
CA ASN A 122 22.58 4.37 0.35
C ASN A 122 21.57 3.24 0.20
N ILE A 123 20.69 3.37 -0.79
CA ILE A 123 19.73 2.34 -1.13
C ILE A 123 20.10 1.85 -2.52
N ASP A 124 20.20 0.53 -2.68
CA ASP A 124 20.41 -0.07 -3.99
C ASP A 124 19.64 -1.38 -4.10
N MET A 125 19.48 -1.88 -5.31
CA MET A 125 18.83 -3.16 -5.57
C MET A 125 19.86 -4.29 -5.60
N LEU A 126 19.58 -5.35 -4.85
CA LEU A 126 20.39 -6.56 -4.87
C LEU A 126 20.11 -7.35 -6.14
N ALA A 127 21.16 -7.95 -6.69
CA ALA A 127 21.06 -8.77 -7.87
C ALA A 127 20.77 -10.22 -7.47
N GLY A 128 19.64 -10.77 -7.92
CA GLY A 128 19.37 -12.22 -7.95
C GLY A 128 19.73 -12.99 -6.67
N SER A 129 20.87 -13.68 -6.70
CA SER A 129 21.41 -14.54 -5.64
C SER A 129 21.97 -13.78 -4.43
N ASP A 130 22.19 -12.47 -4.56
CA ASP A 130 22.73 -11.67 -3.47
C ASP A 130 21.60 -11.43 -2.47
N SER A 131 21.65 -12.16 -1.36
CA SER A 131 20.85 -11.90 -0.16
C SER A 131 21.68 -12.16 1.07
N PHE A 132 21.47 -11.34 2.10
CA PHE A 132 22.19 -11.40 3.37
C PHE A 132 21.26 -11.86 4.49
N GLY A 133 19.99 -11.42 4.44
CA GLY A 133 18.99 -11.64 5.47
C GLY A 133 17.90 -12.64 5.10
N PHE A 134 17.79 -13.05 3.82
CA PHE A 134 16.84 -14.08 3.40
C PHE A 134 17.62 -15.33 2.98
N SER A 135 17.53 -16.37 3.81
CA SER A 135 18.21 -17.64 3.56
C SER A 135 17.57 -18.40 2.40
N THR A 136 18.29 -19.33 1.76
CA THR A 136 17.74 -20.24 0.74
C THR A 136 16.57 -21.08 1.26
N GLU A 137 16.47 -21.30 2.57
CA GLU A 137 15.34 -22.00 3.19
C GLU A 137 14.08 -21.11 3.24
N ASP A 138 14.25 -19.79 3.42
CA ASP A 138 13.16 -18.82 3.19
C ASP A 138 12.81 -18.69 1.69
N GLU A 139 13.73 -19.03 0.79
CA GLU A 139 13.51 -18.93 -0.67
C GLU A 139 12.56 -20.00 -1.21
N GLU A 140 12.51 -21.19 -0.60
CA GLU A 140 11.52 -22.21 -0.97
C GLU A 140 10.09 -21.70 -0.76
N ASP A 141 9.89 -20.86 0.25
CA ASP A 141 8.57 -20.29 0.55
C ASP A 141 8.26 -19.03 -0.26
N VAL A 142 9.23 -18.18 -0.60
CA VAL A 142 8.96 -16.85 -1.22
C VAL A 142 8.59 -16.97 -2.71
N GLY A 143 8.94 -18.07 -3.38
CA GLY A 143 8.70 -18.21 -4.81
C GLY A 143 9.49 -17.20 -5.65
N PRO A 144 9.49 -17.33 -6.98
CA PRO A 144 10.50 -16.73 -7.85
C PRO A 144 10.18 -15.28 -8.26
N LEU A 145 9.19 -14.67 -7.61
CA LEU A 145 8.58 -13.39 -8.01
C LEU A 145 8.84 -12.30 -6.97
N GLY A 146 10.09 -12.20 -6.54
CA GLY A 146 10.58 -11.15 -5.65
C GLY A 146 11.60 -10.23 -6.34
N SER A 147 11.55 -8.96 -5.97
CA SER A 147 12.64 -8.00 -6.15
C SER A 147 13.26 -7.67 -4.78
N ARG A 148 14.59 -7.74 -4.68
CA ARG A 148 15.35 -7.47 -3.46
C ARG A 148 15.95 -6.07 -3.51
N VAL A 149 15.77 -5.32 -2.44
CA VAL A 149 16.35 -3.99 -2.21
C VAL A 149 17.22 -4.09 -0.97
N ALA A 150 18.50 -3.75 -1.06
CA ALA A 150 19.32 -3.52 0.11
C ALA A 150 19.32 -2.02 0.43
N SER A 151 19.00 -1.72 1.68
CA SER A 151 19.04 -0.38 2.23
C SER A 151 20.14 -0.32 3.28
N LEU A 152 21.25 0.32 2.94
CA LEU A 152 22.34 0.60 3.87
C LEU A 152 22.14 2.00 4.44
N ILE A 153 21.80 2.08 5.72
CA ILE A 153 21.38 3.33 6.35
C ILE A 153 22.29 3.64 7.52
N LEU A 154 22.94 4.79 7.48
CA LEU A 154 23.83 5.26 8.52
C LEU A 154 23.16 6.35 9.32
N ALA A 155 23.43 6.31 10.61
CA ALA A 155 23.02 7.39 11.47
C ALA A 155 23.86 7.57 12.72
N SER A 156 24.00 8.82 13.13
CA SER A 156 24.75 9.21 14.31
C SER A 156 24.20 10.50 14.91
N ILE A 157 24.22 10.56 16.26
CA ILE A 157 24.10 11.80 17.04
C ILE A 157 25.32 11.95 18.00
N SER A 158 26.12 10.91 18.22
CA SER A 158 27.32 10.96 19.09
C SER A 158 28.37 9.87 18.85
N SER A 159 27.98 8.73 18.27
CA SER A 159 28.86 7.68 17.75
C SER A 159 28.25 7.09 16.48
N PHE A 160 29.04 6.91 15.43
CA PHE A 160 28.55 6.39 14.16
C PHE A 160 28.02 4.98 14.33
N ARG A 161 26.71 4.81 14.14
CA ARG A 161 26.10 3.48 14.02
C ARG A 161 25.79 3.22 12.56
N HIS A 162 26.35 2.13 12.07
CA HIS A 162 26.05 1.63 10.74
C HIS A 162 24.92 0.63 10.91
N GLU A 163 23.78 0.87 10.28
CA GLU A 163 22.66 -0.06 10.25
C GLU A 163 22.43 -0.51 8.81
N ALA A 164 21.98 -1.74 8.64
CA ALA A 164 21.69 -2.26 7.32
C ALA A 164 20.40 -3.08 7.38
N LEU A 165 19.53 -2.83 6.40
CA LEU A 165 18.26 -3.50 6.25
C LEU A 165 18.16 -4.05 4.83
N GLU A 166 17.84 -5.33 4.71
CA GLU A 166 17.42 -5.91 3.45
C GLU A 166 15.91 -5.93 3.37
N VAL A 167 15.36 -5.53 2.22
CA VAL A 167 13.93 -5.38 1.97
C VAL A 167 13.57 -6.19 0.74
N LEU A 168 12.65 -7.12 0.91
CA LEU A 168 12.19 -8.02 -0.13
C LEU A 168 10.76 -7.65 -0.50
N PHE A 169 10.58 -7.10 -1.70
CA PHE A 169 9.26 -6.90 -2.29
C PHE A 169 8.90 -8.12 -3.13
N TYR A 170 7.74 -8.70 -2.94
CA TYR A 170 7.31 -9.88 -3.69
C TYR A 170 5.82 -9.87 -3.96
N LEU A 171 5.40 -10.54 -5.03
CA LEU A 171 3.98 -10.74 -5.29
C LEU A 171 3.38 -11.73 -4.30
N CYS A 172 2.22 -11.39 -3.77
CA CYS A 172 1.47 -12.22 -2.83
C CYS A 172 -0.03 -12.14 -3.10
N VAL A 173 -0.78 -13.09 -2.56
CA VAL A 173 -2.25 -12.99 -2.49
C VAL A 173 -2.64 -12.48 -1.11
N GLN A 174 -3.33 -11.34 -1.09
CA GLN A 174 -3.79 -10.68 0.12
C GLN A 174 -5.29 -10.89 0.29
N ARG A 175 -5.71 -11.14 1.54
CA ARG A 175 -7.11 -11.28 1.94
C ARG A 175 -7.60 -9.98 2.55
N TYR A 176 -8.68 -9.46 2.01
CA TYR A 176 -9.28 -8.20 2.44
C TYR A 176 -10.66 -8.42 3.02
N GLU A 177 -10.98 -7.64 4.05
CA GLU A 177 -12.34 -7.40 4.49
C GLU A 177 -12.68 -5.94 4.22
N THR A 178 -13.72 -5.73 3.41
CA THR A 178 -14.18 -4.40 3.05
C THR A 178 -15.62 -4.20 3.50
N SER A 179 -15.87 -3.06 4.11
CA SER A 179 -17.21 -2.58 4.44
C SER A 179 -17.34 -1.13 3.96
N ILE A 180 -18.51 -0.79 3.44
CA ILE A 180 -18.84 0.59 3.11
C ILE A 180 -20.01 0.97 4.02
N SER A 181 -19.83 2.01 4.81
CA SER A 181 -20.86 2.55 5.69
C SER A 181 -21.01 4.05 5.49
N ASN A 182 -22.22 4.52 5.23
CA ASN A 182 -22.52 5.92 4.90
C ASN A 182 -21.63 6.51 3.79
N GLY A 183 -21.32 5.70 2.77
CA GLY A 183 -20.46 6.07 1.65
C GLY A 183 -18.96 6.11 1.98
N VAL A 184 -18.56 5.76 3.20
CA VAL A 184 -17.16 5.64 3.61
C VAL A 184 -16.74 4.19 3.53
N GLU A 185 -15.77 3.89 2.68
CA GLU A 185 -15.14 2.57 2.62
C GLU A 185 -14.12 2.42 3.76
N LYS A 186 -14.20 1.29 4.44
CA LYS A 186 -13.17 0.78 5.33
C LYS A 186 -12.71 -0.58 4.80
N SER A 187 -11.45 -0.65 4.43
CA SER A 187 -10.80 -1.87 3.94
C SER A 187 -9.67 -2.25 4.88
N GLU A 188 -9.69 -3.50 5.34
CA GLU A 188 -8.70 -4.04 6.25
C GLU A 188 -8.00 -5.24 5.60
N LEU A 189 -6.68 -5.29 5.72
CA LEU A 189 -5.88 -6.44 5.32
C LEU A 189 -5.95 -7.47 6.45
N VAL A 190 -6.71 -8.55 6.25
CA VAL A 190 -6.98 -9.56 7.29
C VAL A 190 -5.95 -10.69 7.25
N GLY A 191 -5.25 -10.86 6.12
CA GLY A 191 -4.15 -11.80 6.04
C GLY A 191 -3.46 -11.86 4.68
N GLU A 192 -2.34 -12.57 4.65
CA GLU A 192 -1.59 -12.93 3.45
C GLU A 192 -1.74 -14.45 3.28
N LEU A 193 -2.36 -14.88 2.17
CA LEU A 193 -2.88 -16.25 2.07
C LEU A 193 -2.03 -17.20 1.24
N ALA A 194 -1.22 -16.68 0.32
CA ALA A 194 -0.37 -17.53 -0.50
C ALA A 194 0.84 -16.79 -1.06
N ARG A 195 1.97 -17.49 -0.97
CA ARG A 195 3.18 -17.24 -1.74
C ARG A 195 3.13 -18.12 -3.00
N PRO A 196 3.74 -17.70 -4.13
CA PRO A 196 3.71 -18.48 -5.36
C PRO A 196 4.33 -19.87 -5.13
N VAL A 197 3.53 -20.94 -5.24
CA VAL A 197 4.07 -22.29 -5.16
C VAL A 197 4.89 -22.56 -6.42
N VAL A 198 6.20 -22.72 -6.25
CA VAL A 198 7.09 -23.09 -7.35
C VAL A 198 6.80 -24.53 -7.71
N GLY A 199 6.13 -24.76 -8.84
CA GLY A 199 6.00 -26.11 -9.39
C GLY A 199 7.40 -26.71 -9.66
N PRO A 200 7.57 -28.03 -9.59
CA PRO A 200 8.86 -28.71 -9.76
C PRO A 200 9.54 -28.39 -11.10
N ALA A 201 8.74 -28.12 -12.16
CA ALA A 201 9.26 -27.70 -13.46
C ALA A 201 9.91 -26.30 -13.43
N THR A 202 9.42 -25.39 -12.60
CA THR A 202 9.95 -24.04 -12.43
C THR A 202 11.20 -24.06 -11.54
N ALA A 203 11.21 -24.91 -10.50
CA ALA A 203 12.38 -25.14 -9.66
C ALA A 203 13.56 -25.70 -10.48
N ALA A 204 13.29 -26.65 -11.38
CA ALA A 204 14.31 -27.21 -12.28
C ALA A 204 14.88 -26.20 -13.30
N ALA A 205 14.17 -25.09 -13.56
CA ALA A 205 14.63 -24.04 -14.46
C ALA A 205 15.60 -23.04 -13.80
N GLY A 206 15.80 -23.11 -12.48
CA GLY A 206 16.82 -22.32 -11.77
C GLY A 206 16.66 -20.81 -11.91
N LEU A 207 15.43 -20.29 -11.99
CA LEU A 207 15.16 -18.85 -12.07
C LEU A 207 14.51 -18.37 -10.77
N PRO A 208 15.27 -18.24 -9.66
CA PRO A 208 14.70 -17.89 -8.37
C PRO A 208 14.40 -16.40 -8.23
N PHE A 209 14.99 -15.51 -9.04
CA PHE A 209 14.83 -14.05 -8.86
C PHE A 209 14.99 -13.26 -10.16
N LEU A 210 14.44 -12.04 -10.16
CA LEU A 210 14.72 -11.02 -11.18
C LEU A 210 16.18 -10.57 -11.03
N ASP A 211 17.06 -11.02 -11.92
CA ASP A 211 18.44 -10.51 -12.00
C ASP A 211 18.42 -9.11 -12.63
N MET A 212 18.53 -8.09 -11.78
CA MET A 212 18.53 -6.68 -12.17
C MET A 212 19.87 -6.21 -12.78
N ASN A 213 20.92 -7.01 -12.66
CA ASN A 213 22.26 -6.69 -13.17
C ASN A 213 22.42 -7.17 -14.62
N ARG A 214 21.72 -8.24 -14.99
CA ARG A 214 21.49 -8.57 -16.40
C ARG A 214 20.37 -7.69 -16.94
N THR A 215 20.74 -6.59 -17.60
CA THR A 215 19.86 -5.85 -18.52
C THR A 215 19.55 -6.68 -19.77
N ALA A 216 19.01 -7.89 -19.61
CA ALA A 216 18.70 -8.80 -20.70
C ALA A 216 17.74 -8.18 -21.73
N PHE A 217 17.04 -7.10 -21.38
CA PHE A 217 16.06 -6.43 -22.23
C PHE A 217 16.42 -5.02 -22.74
N VAL A 218 17.45 -4.35 -22.20
CA VAL A 218 17.69 -2.91 -22.46
C VAL A 218 19.06 -2.60 -23.06
N SER A 219 19.99 -3.56 -23.06
CA SER A 219 21.26 -3.44 -23.78
C SER A 219 21.05 -3.53 -25.31
N ALA A 220 20.53 -2.44 -25.89
CA ALA A 220 20.59 -1.91 -27.25
C ALA A 220 20.48 -2.81 -28.51
N ASP A 221 20.96 -4.05 -28.52
CA ASP A 221 21.06 -4.84 -29.74
C ASP A 221 20.02 -5.97 -29.76
N ILE A 222 18.82 -5.59 -30.19
CA ILE A 222 17.69 -6.46 -30.53
C ILE A 222 17.18 -7.26 -29.31
N PRO A 223 16.09 -6.81 -28.65
CA PRO A 223 15.43 -7.63 -27.64
C PRO A 223 14.94 -8.91 -28.34
N THR A 224 15.64 -10.02 -28.15
CA THR A 224 15.13 -11.33 -28.51
C THR A 224 14.02 -11.62 -27.52
N CYS A 225 12.77 -11.48 -27.95
CA CYS A 225 11.60 -11.86 -27.17
C CYS A 225 11.79 -13.30 -26.68
N TYR A 226 12.11 -13.47 -25.40
CA TYR A 226 11.83 -14.75 -24.75
C TYR A 226 10.32 -14.97 -24.89
N PRO A 227 9.87 -16.18 -25.28
CA PRO A 227 8.45 -16.47 -25.41
C PRO A 227 7.77 -16.06 -24.10
N ASN A 228 6.69 -15.26 -24.18
CA ASN A 228 5.92 -14.75 -23.05
C ASN A 228 5.69 -15.86 -22.01
N ARG A 229 6.61 -15.99 -21.05
CA ARG A 229 6.46 -16.92 -19.94
C ARG A 229 5.47 -16.27 -19.00
N ARG A 230 4.19 -16.56 -19.23
CA ARG A 230 3.15 -16.32 -18.23
C ARG A 230 3.51 -17.20 -17.04
N LEU A 231 3.75 -16.59 -15.88
CA LEU A 231 3.67 -17.33 -14.63
C LEU A 231 2.18 -17.51 -14.34
N SER A 232 1.68 -18.66 -14.77
CA SER A 232 0.33 -19.11 -14.44
C SER A 232 0.33 -19.72 -13.04
N GLY A 233 -0.63 -19.29 -12.19
CA GLY A 233 -1.09 -20.10 -11.07
C GLY A 233 -0.52 -19.75 -9.70
N ILE A 234 -0.57 -18.47 -9.28
CA ILE A 234 -0.60 -18.20 -7.84
C ILE A 234 -2.00 -18.61 -7.38
N THR A 235 -2.10 -19.81 -6.82
CA THR A 235 -3.37 -20.39 -6.37
C THR A 235 -3.36 -20.37 -4.85
N PRO A 236 -4.33 -19.71 -4.18
CA PRO A 236 -4.47 -19.81 -2.74
C PRO A 236 -4.67 -21.27 -2.35
N ALA A 237 -4.05 -21.72 -1.26
CA ALA A 237 -4.18 -23.09 -0.79
C ALA A 237 -5.68 -23.41 -0.54
N GLY A 238 -6.25 -24.28 -1.38
CA GLY A 238 -7.63 -24.75 -1.24
C GLY A 238 -8.69 -23.98 -2.03
N GLU A 239 -8.35 -22.99 -2.85
CA GLU A 239 -9.34 -22.22 -3.62
C GLU A 239 -9.23 -22.40 -5.14
N ARG A 240 -10.35 -22.16 -5.84
CA ARG A 240 -10.47 -22.25 -7.31
C ARG A 240 -10.03 -20.97 -8.03
N GLU A 241 -9.67 -19.94 -7.28
CA GLU A 241 -9.23 -18.66 -7.84
C GLU A 241 -7.77 -18.75 -8.26
N HIS A 242 -7.46 -18.37 -9.50
CA HIS A 242 -6.11 -18.38 -10.03
C HIS A 242 -5.68 -16.96 -10.34
N PHE A 243 -4.65 -16.48 -9.64
CA PHE A 243 -4.00 -15.22 -9.99
C PHE A 243 -2.82 -15.50 -10.91
N SER A 244 -2.59 -14.61 -11.88
CA SER A 244 -1.44 -14.71 -12.78
C SER A 244 -0.80 -13.35 -13.01
N ALA A 245 0.53 -13.35 -13.04
CA ALA A 245 1.33 -12.17 -13.33
C ALA A 245 2.31 -12.50 -14.46
N ASN A 246 2.48 -11.55 -15.38
CA ASN A 246 3.48 -11.68 -16.44
C ASN A 246 4.87 -11.33 -15.86
N TYR A 247 5.87 -12.20 -16.09
CA TYR A 247 7.26 -11.93 -15.71
C TYR A 247 7.75 -10.56 -16.20
N LEU A 248 7.41 -10.18 -17.43
CA LEU A 248 7.78 -8.88 -18.00
C LEU A 248 7.21 -7.71 -17.19
N ALA A 249 5.99 -7.83 -16.66
CA ALA A 249 5.39 -6.80 -15.82
C ALA A 249 6.12 -6.70 -14.47
N MET A 250 6.59 -7.82 -13.94
CA MET A 250 7.38 -7.87 -12.72
C MET A 250 8.78 -7.28 -12.90
N GLU A 251 9.45 -7.63 -13.98
CA GLU A 251 10.74 -7.03 -14.33
C GLU A 251 10.63 -5.51 -14.48
N ARG A 252 9.58 -5.02 -15.17
CA ARG A 252 9.32 -3.57 -15.27
C ARG A 252 9.00 -2.93 -13.93
N THR A 253 8.25 -3.63 -13.08
CA THR A 253 7.94 -3.15 -11.72
C THR A 253 9.22 -3.04 -10.90
N ALA A 254 10.08 -4.05 -10.93
CA ALA A 254 11.38 -4.03 -10.28
C ALA A 254 12.27 -2.92 -10.87
N GLN A 255 12.34 -2.74 -12.18
CA GLN A 255 13.10 -1.64 -12.80
C GLN A 255 12.60 -0.26 -12.38
N ALA A 256 11.28 -0.06 -12.33
CA ALA A 256 10.68 1.18 -11.83
C ALA A 256 11.02 1.39 -10.35
N MET A 257 10.91 0.34 -9.52
CA MET A 257 11.36 0.37 -8.13
C MET A 257 12.86 0.70 -8.02
N LYS A 258 13.73 0.17 -8.90
CA LYS A 258 15.17 0.51 -8.93
C LYS A 258 15.34 2.01 -9.11
N GLY A 259 14.78 2.55 -10.19
CA GLY A 259 14.96 3.96 -10.54
C GLY A 259 14.37 4.93 -9.53
N LEU A 260 13.52 4.46 -8.62
CA LEU A 260 12.85 5.28 -7.62
C LEU A 260 13.36 5.05 -6.19
N LEU A 261 13.79 3.85 -5.84
CA LEU A 261 14.29 3.53 -4.51
C LEU A 261 15.79 3.65 -4.43
N ALA A 262 16.51 3.33 -5.51
CA ALA A 262 17.96 3.39 -5.51
C ALA A 262 18.46 4.84 -5.53
N GLY A 263 19.56 5.06 -4.84
CA GLY A 263 20.21 6.35 -4.72
C GLY A 263 20.93 6.49 -3.40
N TYR A 264 21.62 7.62 -3.24
CA TYR A 264 22.29 7.97 -2.00
C TYR A 264 21.95 9.39 -1.57
N THR A 265 22.06 9.63 -0.28
CA THR A 265 22.00 10.97 0.31
C THR A 265 22.98 11.04 1.46
N ILE A 266 23.76 12.12 1.50
CA ILE A 266 24.81 12.34 2.48
C ILE A 266 24.67 13.77 2.97
N ASP A 267 24.66 13.94 4.29
CA ASP A 267 24.78 15.24 4.92
C ASP A 267 26.27 15.59 5.06
N VAL A 268 26.66 16.71 4.47
CA VAL A 268 28.00 17.28 4.61
C VAL A 268 27.88 18.44 5.60
N TYR A 269 28.01 18.11 6.88
CA TYR A 269 28.08 19.10 7.94
C TYR A 269 29.53 19.27 8.41
N ASP A 270 30.12 20.41 8.05
CA ASP A 270 31.36 20.91 8.65
C ASP A 270 31.10 22.34 9.14
N PRO A 271 31.03 22.59 10.45
CA PRO A 271 30.71 23.93 10.96
C PRO A 271 31.75 25.00 10.59
N GLN A 272 32.97 24.61 10.19
CA GLN A 272 34.03 25.53 9.77
C GLN A 272 34.04 25.78 8.26
N LEU A 273 33.83 24.74 7.45
CA LEU A 273 33.89 24.83 5.98
C LEU A 273 32.51 25.06 5.33
N PHE A 274 31.46 24.48 5.91
CA PHE A 274 30.08 24.51 5.42
C PHE A 274 29.14 24.93 6.56
N PRO A 275 29.14 26.23 6.94
CA PRO A 275 28.32 26.73 8.05
C PRO A 275 26.82 26.56 7.81
N ASN A 276 26.41 26.39 6.55
CA ASN A 276 25.08 25.95 6.18
C ASN A 276 25.16 24.45 5.87
N ALA A 277 24.34 23.63 6.53
CA ALA A 277 24.22 22.22 6.21
C ALA A 277 23.93 22.05 4.72
N ALA A 278 24.81 21.32 4.03
CA ALA A 278 24.65 20.98 2.62
C ALA A 278 24.40 19.48 2.54
N TYR A 279 23.34 19.08 1.85
CA TYR A 279 23.11 17.67 1.53
C TYR A 279 23.42 17.44 0.06
N ALA A 280 24.12 16.35 -0.23
CA ALA A 280 24.28 15.81 -1.56
C ALA A 280 23.36 14.60 -1.70
N SER A 281 22.47 14.61 -2.69
CA SER A 281 21.61 13.47 -2.96
C SER A 281 21.56 13.19 -4.46
N GLU A 282 21.69 11.91 -4.80
CA GLU A 282 21.41 11.38 -6.12
C GLU A 282 20.34 10.30 -5.97
N GLY A 283 19.34 10.31 -6.86
CA GLY A 283 18.22 9.37 -6.82
C GLY A 283 16.89 10.09 -6.80
N SER A 284 15.86 9.37 -6.35
CA SER A 284 14.48 9.89 -6.37
C SER A 284 14.12 10.61 -5.06
N ARG A 285 13.02 11.38 -5.10
CA ARG A 285 12.45 12.05 -3.91
C ARG A 285 12.08 11.08 -2.79
N VAL A 286 11.86 9.81 -3.09
CA VAL A 286 11.56 8.78 -2.08
C VAL A 286 12.73 8.65 -1.10
N LEU A 287 13.97 8.79 -1.57
CA LEU A 287 15.16 8.75 -0.73
C LEU A 287 15.24 9.94 0.23
N LEU A 288 14.85 11.13 -0.24
CA LEU A 288 14.74 12.31 0.62
C LEU A 288 13.70 12.11 1.71
N THR A 289 12.57 11.46 1.41
CA THR A 289 11.57 11.10 2.44
C THR A 289 12.13 10.10 3.46
N VAL A 290 12.88 9.08 3.04
CA VAL A 290 13.58 8.18 4.00
C VAL A 290 14.53 8.98 4.88
N PHE A 291 15.25 9.92 4.29
CA PHE A 291 16.23 10.72 5.00
C PHE A 291 15.59 11.72 5.98
N GLU A 292 14.67 12.54 5.51
CA GLU A 292 14.06 13.62 6.28
C GLU A 292 13.03 13.10 7.28
N ASP A 293 12.07 12.30 6.80
CA ASP A 293 10.93 11.90 7.62
C ASP A 293 11.29 10.69 8.50
N VAL A 294 11.91 9.65 7.93
CA VAL A 294 12.22 8.42 8.70
C VAL A 294 13.44 8.63 9.62
N ARG A 295 14.46 9.41 9.20
CA ARG A 295 15.71 9.56 9.96
C ARG A 295 15.88 10.92 10.66
N TYR A 296 15.67 12.04 9.99
CA TYR A 296 16.11 13.37 10.45
C TYR A 296 15.10 14.13 11.33
N ARG A 297 14.29 13.44 12.14
CA ARG A 297 13.37 14.15 13.03
C ARG A 297 14.12 14.80 14.20
N LEU A 298 14.42 16.10 14.02
CA LEU A 298 15.11 17.00 14.96
C LEU A 298 14.42 17.10 16.33
N ASP A 299 13.11 16.82 16.39
CA ASP A 299 12.31 16.86 17.61
C ASP A 299 12.53 15.66 18.54
N SER A 300 13.20 14.59 18.09
CA SER A 300 13.34 13.35 18.86
C SER A 300 14.78 12.95 19.20
N SER A 301 15.66 13.91 19.53
CA SER A 301 17.08 13.62 19.84
C SER A 301 17.30 12.54 20.92
N ALA A 302 16.36 12.36 21.86
CA ALA A 302 16.39 11.28 22.85
C ALA A 302 15.95 9.91 22.26
N ASN A 303 14.89 9.87 21.45
CA ASN A 303 14.34 8.64 20.89
C ASN A 303 15.07 8.15 19.62
N ALA A 304 15.83 9.03 18.95
CA ALA A 304 16.64 8.70 17.79
C ALA A 304 17.77 7.70 18.09
N THR A 305 18.04 7.44 19.37
CA THR A 305 18.98 6.41 19.83
C THR A 305 18.35 5.01 19.90
N ASN A 306 17.01 4.89 19.90
CA ASN A 306 16.35 3.60 19.94
C ASN A 306 16.26 2.97 18.54
N SER A 307 17.18 2.04 18.26
CA SER A 307 17.28 1.30 17.01
C SER A 307 16.00 0.53 16.67
N GLU A 308 15.28 0.01 17.66
CA GLU A 308 14.03 -0.72 17.44
C GLU A 308 12.95 0.19 16.85
N TYR A 309 12.80 1.40 17.41
CA TYR A 309 11.85 2.38 16.92
C TYR A 309 12.14 2.79 15.47
N TYR A 310 13.42 2.96 15.14
CA TYR A 310 13.84 3.26 13.78
C TYR A 310 13.53 2.12 12.80
N GLN A 311 13.83 0.88 13.17
CA GLN A 311 13.55 -0.31 12.36
C GLN A 311 12.04 -0.49 12.12
N ILE A 312 11.19 -0.19 13.11
CA ILE A 312 9.73 -0.19 12.96
C ILE A 312 9.30 0.84 11.91
N ARG A 313 9.80 2.08 11.99
CA ARG A 313 9.45 3.15 11.04
C ARG A 313 9.90 2.84 9.63
N LEU A 314 11.10 2.30 9.48
CA LEU A 314 11.63 1.89 8.18
C LEU A 314 10.83 0.72 7.60
N THR A 315 10.46 -0.25 8.43
CA THR A 315 9.59 -1.38 8.03
C THR A 315 8.22 -0.88 7.59
N ASN A 316 7.59 0.02 8.35
CA ASN A 316 6.31 0.62 8.00
C ASN A 316 6.41 1.48 6.74
N PHE A 317 7.50 2.22 6.53
CA PHE A 317 7.75 2.96 5.30
C PHE A 317 7.71 2.04 4.06
N TYR A 318 8.42 0.92 4.09
CA TYR A 318 8.40 -0.04 2.98
C TYR A 318 7.06 -0.78 2.88
N HIS A 319 6.38 -1.01 4.01
CA HIS A 319 5.03 -1.55 4.03
C HIS A 319 4.03 -0.61 3.35
N ASN A 320 4.10 0.69 3.59
CA ASN A 320 3.24 1.69 2.96
C ASN A 320 3.47 1.76 1.46
N ILE A 321 4.73 1.61 1.02
CA ILE A 321 5.05 1.45 -0.41
C ILE A 321 4.36 0.20 -0.97
N ALA A 322 4.51 -0.96 -0.32
CA ALA A 322 3.90 -2.21 -0.77
C ALA A 322 2.36 -2.11 -0.82
N THR A 323 1.76 -1.46 0.17
CA THR A 323 0.32 -1.17 0.24
C THR A 323 -0.14 -0.24 -0.88
N ALA A 324 0.59 0.83 -1.16
CA ALA A 324 0.30 1.75 -2.27
C ALA A 324 0.43 1.04 -3.63
N VAL A 325 1.44 0.19 -3.80
CA VAL A 325 1.60 -0.62 -5.02
C VAL A 325 0.45 -1.61 -5.16
N SER A 326 0.08 -2.31 -4.09
CA SER A 326 -1.08 -3.22 -4.05
C SER A 326 -2.37 -2.51 -4.42
N SER A 327 -2.58 -1.28 -3.93
CA SER A 327 -3.72 -0.46 -4.32
C SER A 327 -3.72 -0.13 -5.82
N MET A 328 -2.57 0.25 -6.38
CA MET A 328 -2.48 0.54 -7.81
C MET A 328 -2.72 -0.70 -8.68
N LEU A 329 -2.31 -1.89 -8.22
CA LEU A 329 -2.64 -3.16 -8.87
C LEU A 329 -4.14 -3.47 -8.84
N ARG A 330 -4.86 -3.02 -7.79
CA ARG A 330 -6.32 -3.22 -7.61
C ARG A 330 -7.18 -2.20 -8.35
N VAL A 331 -6.84 -0.91 -8.27
CA VAL A 331 -7.68 0.22 -8.72
C VAL A 331 -7.47 0.54 -10.21
N GLY A 332 -6.35 0.11 -10.80
CA GLY A 332 -6.14 0.28 -12.24
C GLY A 332 -7.20 -0.47 -13.04
N ALA A 333 -7.87 0.21 -13.99
CA ALA A 333 -8.63 -0.47 -15.04
C ALA A 333 -7.81 -1.67 -15.57
N PRO A 334 -8.42 -2.85 -15.82
CA PRO A 334 -7.70 -4.10 -16.02
C PRO A 334 -6.51 -3.88 -16.94
N GLN A 335 -5.31 -3.87 -16.34
CA GLN A 335 -4.09 -3.63 -17.08
C GLN A 335 -3.93 -4.81 -18.02
N ARG A 336 -3.44 -4.60 -19.25
CA ARG A 336 -3.24 -5.69 -20.23
C ARG A 336 -2.39 -6.86 -19.71
N TYR A 337 -1.74 -6.69 -18.56
CA TYR A 337 -0.77 -7.60 -17.96
C TYR A 337 -1.21 -8.21 -16.62
N THR A 338 -2.39 -7.85 -16.10
CA THR A 338 -2.99 -8.46 -14.91
C THR A 338 -4.41 -8.92 -15.22
N HIS A 339 -4.64 -10.23 -15.18
CA HIS A 339 -5.98 -10.80 -15.29
C HIS A 339 -6.53 -11.10 -13.89
N ASP A 340 -7.80 -10.78 -13.68
CA ASP A 340 -8.55 -11.09 -12.44
C ASP A 340 -7.89 -10.56 -11.16
N ALA A 341 -7.13 -9.46 -11.26
CA ALA A 341 -6.49 -8.84 -10.09
C ALA A 341 -7.51 -8.34 -9.05
N PHE A 342 -8.74 -8.05 -9.48
CA PHE A 342 -9.83 -7.62 -8.63
C PHE A 342 -11.19 -7.99 -9.23
N ASN A 343 -11.92 -8.90 -8.59
CA ASN A 343 -13.34 -9.12 -8.89
C ASN A 343 -14.13 -9.37 -7.60
N ALA A 344 -14.21 -8.35 -6.74
CA ALA A 344 -15.03 -8.41 -5.53
C ALA A 344 -16.41 -7.79 -5.82
N THR A 345 -17.44 -8.62 -5.98
CA THR A 345 -18.82 -8.14 -6.06
C THR A 345 -19.41 -8.04 -4.65
N GLY A 346 -19.64 -6.82 -4.18
CA GLY A 346 -20.32 -6.57 -2.91
C GLY A 346 -21.82 -6.78 -2.99
N VAL A 347 -22.46 -7.11 -1.86
CA VAL A 347 -23.92 -7.12 -1.75
C VAL A 347 -24.35 -5.78 -1.18
N GLY A 348 -25.04 -4.98 -1.98
CA GLY A 348 -25.63 -3.72 -1.53
C GLY A 348 -26.66 -3.98 -0.45
N ARG A 349 -26.50 -3.37 0.73
CA ARG A 349 -27.54 -3.41 1.76
C ARG A 349 -28.58 -2.38 1.38
N ARG A 350 -29.84 -2.83 1.27
CA ARG A 350 -30.97 -1.93 1.15
C ARG A 350 -31.13 -1.24 2.50
N GLU A 351 -31.03 0.09 2.51
CA GLU A 351 -31.44 0.86 3.68
C GLU A 351 -32.93 0.60 3.90
N VAL A 352 -33.21 -0.16 4.95
CA VAL A 352 -34.57 -0.28 5.46
C VAL A 352 -34.72 0.93 6.36
N SER A 353 -35.55 1.88 5.97
CA SER A 353 -35.91 3.01 6.82
C SER A 353 -36.65 2.46 8.04
N PHE A 354 -35.92 2.23 9.13
CA PHE A 354 -36.52 1.99 10.43
C PHE A 354 -37.02 3.33 10.92
N VAL A 355 -38.35 3.52 10.91
CA VAL A 355 -38.95 4.59 11.68
C VAL A 355 -38.73 4.21 13.14
N HIS A 356 -37.74 4.80 13.79
CA HIS A 356 -37.58 4.67 15.23
C HIS A 356 -38.73 5.44 15.88
N VAL A 357 -39.85 4.74 16.08
CA VAL A 357 -41.01 5.27 16.80
C VAL A 357 -40.59 5.45 18.24
N THR A 358 -40.18 6.66 18.60
CA THR A 358 -39.99 7.04 19.99
C THR A 358 -41.37 7.12 20.64
N TRP A 359 -41.69 6.13 21.47
CA TRP A 359 -42.99 6.01 22.14
C TRP A 359 -43.44 7.28 22.88
N GLY A 360 -42.50 8.14 23.29
CA GLY A 360 -42.82 9.43 23.94
C GLY A 360 -43.74 10.34 23.11
N TRP A 361 -43.53 10.46 21.80
CA TRP A 361 -44.39 11.31 20.95
C TRP A 361 -45.78 10.70 20.74
N LEU A 362 -45.86 9.38 20.62
CA LEU A 362 -47.15 8.69 20.54
C LEU A 362 -47.91 8.73 21.88
N ALA A 363 -47.20 8.64 23.00
CA ALA A 363 -47.78 8.74 24.33
C ALA A 363 -48.38 10.14 24.57
N PHE A 364 -47.71 11.20 24.09
CA PHE A 364 -48.24 12.56 24.14
C PHE A 364 -49.55 12.71 23.33
N LEU A 365 -49.56 12.25 22.08
CA LEU A 365 -50.77 12.27 21.24
C LEU A 365 -51.90 11.41 21.81
N ALA A 366 -51.58 10.26 22.41
CA ALA A 366 -52.56 9.42 23.09
C ALA A 366 -53.15 10.10 24.33
N ALA A 367 -52.32 10.80 25.12
CA ALA A 367 -52.79 11.57 26.27
C ALA A 367 -53.70 12.73 25.86
N GLU A 368 -53.37 13.47 24.80
CA GLU A 368 -54.24 14.52 24.24
C GLU A 368 -55.59 13.96 23.76
N LEU A 369 -55.60 12.83 23.07
CA LEU A 369 -56.83 12.16 22.63
C LEU A 369 -57.71 11.72 23.80
N ILE A 370 -57.10 11.17 24.86
CA ILE A 370 -57.82 10.77 26.08
C ILE A 370 -58.42 12.00 26.78
N LEU A 371 -57.66 13.09 26.90
CA LEU A 371 -58.12 14.36 27.46
C LEU A 371 -59.26 14.96 26.63
N ALA A 372 -59.12 14.99 25.30
CA ALA A 372 -60.16 15.49 24.41
C ALA A 372 -61.44 14.65 24.52
N ALA A 373 -61.32 13.31 24.56
CA ALA A 373 -62.47 12.43 24.75
C ALA A 373 -63.15 12.62 26.11
N ALA A 374 -62.39 12.87 27.17
CA ALA A 374 -62.92 13.16 28.50
C ALA A 374 -63.59 14.54 28.59
N LEU A 375 -63.13 15.51 27.80
CA LEU A 375 -63.65 16.88 27.77
C LEU A 375 -64.85 17.06 26.85
N ILE A 376 -65.14 16.14 25.94
CA ILE A 376 -66.40 16.14 25.19
C ILE A 376 -67.50 15.82 26.20
N PRO A 377 -68.35 16.80 26.57
CA PRO A 377 -69.42 16.55 27.52
C PRO A 377 -70.33 15.49 26.89
N SER A 378 -70.46 14.33 27.55
CA SER A 378 -71.45 13.33 27.22
C SER A 378 -72.76 14.08 27.03
N PRO A 379 -73.33 14.16 25.82
CA PRO A 379 -74.64 14.78 25.66
C PRO A 379 -75.54 13.95 26.57
N ARG A 380 -75.97 14.57 27.68
CA ARG A 380 -77.05 14.03 28.49
C ARG A 380 -78.14 13.78 27.48
N LEU A 381 -78.40 12.50 27.22
CA LEU A 381 -79.54 12.02 26.46
C LEU A 381 -80.76 12.59 27.20
N GLY A 382 -81.15 13.81 26.82
CA GLY A 382 -82.44 14.36 27.16
C GLY A 382 -83.43 13.46 26.44
N CYS A 383 -84.09 12.60 27.22
CA CYS A 383 -85.29 11.90 26.81
C CYS A 383 -86.29 12.93 26.27
N MET A 384 -86.33 13.12 24.96
CA MET A 384 -87.54 13.58 24.29
C MET A 384 -88.41 12.34 24.08
N THR A 385 -89.36 12.17 24.99
CA THR A 385 -90.55 11.35 24.78
C THR A 385 -91.43 12.03 23.72
N ALA A 386 -91.68 11.36 22.60
CA ALA A 386 -92.84 11.61 21.73
C ALA A 386 -93.03 10.44 20.76
N GLU A 387 -93.78 9.45 21.23
CA GLU A 387 -95.04 9.00 20.63
C GLU A 387 -95.15 8.98 19.08
N GLU A 388 -95.00 7.77 18.54
CA GLU A 388 -95.97 7.10 17.66
C GLU A 388 -96.53 7.85 16.43
N ALA A 389 -96.01 7.50 15.23
CA ALA A 389 -96.85 7.19 14.06
C ALA A 389 -96.05 6.60 12.87
N ARG A 390 -96.36 5.33 12.57
CA ARG A 390 -96.55 4.71 11.25
C ARG A 390 -95.49 4.88 10.13
N SER A 391 -94.92 3.72 9.78
CA SER A 391 -94.43 3.25 8.46
C SER A 391 -95.21 3.79 7.23
N PRO A 392 -94.73 3.74 5.95
CA PRO A 392 -93.61 2.92 5.42
C PRO A 392 -92.68 3.56 4.33
N ALA A 393 -91.45 3.02 4.23
CA ALA A 393 -90.61 2.78 3.03
C ALA A 393 -90.32 3.94 2.02
N PRO A 394 -89.58 3.70 0.92
CA PRO A 394 -88.12 3.65 0.83
C PRO A 394 -87.54 4.72 -0.12
N CYS A 395 -86.30 5.19 0.10
CA CYS A 395 -85.58 5.94 -0.94
C CYS A 395 -84.06 5.74 -0.89
N LEU A 396 -83.59 4.99 -1.89
CA LEU A 396 -82.29 5.07 -2.57
C LEU A 396 -81.46 6.34 -2.32
N ARG A 397 -80.17 6.17 -1.96
CA ARG A 397 -79.09 7.06 -2.46
C ARG A 397 -77.70 6.42 -2.39
N THR A 398 -77.32 5.84 -3.53
CA THR A 398 -76.01 5.86 -4.19
C THR A 398 -74.75 6.00 -3.32
N SER A 399 -74.01 4.90 -3.20
CA SER A 399 -72.59 4.85 -2.86
C SER A 399 -71.74 5.52 -3.94
N ARG A 400 -71.01 6.58 -3.58
CA ARG A 400 -70.02 7.24 -4.46
C ARG A 400 -68.65 6.62 -4.18
N THR A 401 -68.24 5.67 -4.99
CA THR A 401 -66.88 5.10 -5.01
C THR A 401 -65.88 6.15 -5.49
N ARG A 402 -65.01 6.63 -4.60
CA ARG A 402 -63.84 7.44 -4.98
C ARG A 402 -62.71 6.51 -5.41
N ARG A 403 -62.49 6.48 -6.73
CA ARG A 403 -61.38 5.82 -7.41
C ARG A 403 -60.08 6.60 -7.14
N TRP A 404 -59.16 6.01 -6.38
CA TRP A 404 -57.77 6.50 -6.26
C TRP A 404 -56.99 6.08 -7.52
N ARG A 405 -56.40 7.05 -8.20
CA ARG A 405 -55.42 6.83 -9.29
C ARG A 405 -54.06 6.56 -8.65
N SER A 406 -53.44 5.44 -9.00
CA SER A 406 -52.01 5.22 -8.86
C SER A 406 -51.27 6.05 -9.91
N SER A 407 -50.32 6.86 -9.45
CA SER A 407 -49.32 7.53 -10.27
C SER A 407 -48.05 6.68 -10.20
N GLN A 408 -47.71 6.01 -11.29
CA GLN A 408 -46.37 5.49 -11.52
C GLN A 408 -45.45 6.64 -11.94
N ARG A 409 -44.31 6.77 -11.25
CA ARG A 409 -43.03 7.21 -11.82
C ARG A 409 -41.97 6.24 -11.34
#